data_AF-A0A937WMD5-F1
#
_entry.id   AF-A0A937WMD5-F1
#
_cell.length_a   1.000
_cell.length_b   1.000
_cell.length_c   1.000
_cell.angle_alpha   90.00
_cell.angle_beta   90.00
_cell.angle_gamma   90.00
#
_symmetry.space_group_name_H-M   'P 1'
#
loop_
_entity.id
_entity.type
_entity.pdbx_description
1 polymer ?
#
loop_
_entity_poly.entity_id
_entity_poly.type
_entity_poly.pdbx_seq_one_letter_code
_entity_poly.pdbx_strand_id
1 'polypeptide(L)'
;MSLKYSISKIELEGIIPGELPEKAKEIGIKTLEVSEDEASTFYKLPTIKHKDPFDRLIIWQAINRNITLISKDRKMSDYQKFGLKILWT
;
A
#
# COMPACT_ATOMS: atom_id res chain seq x y z
N MET A 1 -1.76 -6.39 -8.52
CA MET A 1 -1.70 -5.90 -9.92
C MET A 1 -1.74 -7.06 -10.90
N SER A 2 -0.86 -8.07 -10.75
CA SER A 2 -0.88 -9.30 -11.57
C SER A 2 -2.22 -10.06 -11.52
N LEU A 3 -2.89 -10.11 -10.37
CA LEU A 3 -4.23 -10.71 -10.25
C LEU A 3 -5.31 -9.95 -11.03
N LYS A 4 -5.20 -8.61 -11.15
CA LYS A 4 -6.16 -7.80 -11.91
C LYS A 4 -5.84 -7.84 -13.41
N TYR A 5 -4.56 -7.93 -13.76
CA TYR A 5 -4.09 -8.17 -15.12
C TYR A 5 -4.52 -9.55 -15.62
N SER A 6 -4.40 -10.60 -14.82
CA SER A 6 -4.79 -11.97 -15.19
C SER A 6 -6.29 -12.16 -15.40
N ILE A 7 -7.12 -11.22 -14.91
CA ILE A 7 -8.58 -11.20 -15.12
C ILE A 7 -9.01 -10.05 -16.04
N SER A 8 -8.08 -9.46 -16.80
CA SER A 8 -8.31 -8.37 -17.76
C SER A 8 -9.01 -7.14 -17.18
N LYS A 9 -8.90 -6.89 -15.87
CA LYS A 9 -9.40 -5.66 -15.22
C LYS A 9 -8.41 -4.50 -15.29
N ILE A 10 -7.16 -4.79 -15.65
CA ILE A 10 -6.10 -3.81 -15.88
C ILE A 10 -5.37 -4.25 -17.14
N GLU A 11 -5.35 -3.39 -18.15
CA GLU A 11 -4.48 -3.52 -19.31
C GLU A 11 -3.20 -2.74 -19.05
N LEU A 12 -2.06 -3.38 -19.33
CA LEU A 12 -0.74 -2.74 -19.29
C LEU A 12 -0.23 -2.74 -20.73
N GLU A 13 -0.05 -1.56 -21.30
CA GLU A 13 0.48 -1.42 -22.66
C GLU A 13 1.99 -1.63 -22.64
N GLY A 14 2.47 -2.62 -23.39
CA GLY A 14 3.89 -2.83 -23.63
C GLY A 14 4.72 -3.35 -22.45
N ILE A 15 4.10 -3.68 -21.30
CA ILE A 15 4.78 -4.27 -20.14
C ILE A 15 3.92 -5.36 -19.49
N ILE A 16 4.56 -6.39 -18.94
CA ILE A 16 3.90 -7.39 -18.10
C ILE A 16 4.09 -7.05 -16.61
N PRO A 17 3.19 -7.50 -15.70
CA PRO A 17 3.28 -7.16 -14.29
C PRO A 17 4.62 -7.51 -13.61
N GLY A 18 5.33 -8.52 -14.11
CA GLY A 18 6.64 -8.94 -13.60
C GLY A 18 7.75 -7.92 -13.84
N GLU A 19 7.61 -7.04 -14.83
CA GLU A 19 8.61 -6.02 -15.20
C GLU A 19 8.44 -4.72 -14.39
N LEU A 20 7.33 -4.57 -13.66
CA LEU A 20 7.03 -3.38 -12.87
C LEU A 20 8.13 -3.02 -11.85
N PRO A 21 8.75 -3.97 -11.12
CA PRO A 21 9.81 -3.63 -10.18
C PRO A 21 11.03 -3.00 -10.87
N GLU A 22 11.45 -3.52 -12.02
CA GLU A 22 12.56 -2.96 -12.78
C GLU A 22 12.20 -1.60 -13.38
N LYS A 23 11.00 -1.47 -13.97
CA LYS A 23 10.53 -0.18 -14.50
C LYS A 23 10.39 0.89 -13.43
N ALA A 24 9.90 0.55 -12.24
CA ALA A 24 9.86 1.46 -11.10
C ALA A 24 11.27 1.97 -10.75
N LYS A 25 12.26 1.08 -10.74
CA LYS A 25 13.66 1.43 -10.49
C LYS A 25 14.24 2.35 -11.57
N GLU A 26 13.95 2.08 -12.85
CA GLU A 26 14.39 2.92 -13.99
C GLU A 26 13.89 4.37 -13.86
N ILE A 27 12.65 4.58 -13.40
CA ILE A 27 12.06 5.92 -13.22
C ILE A 27 12.35 6.54 -11.85
N GLY A 28 13.24 5.94 -11.06
CA GLY A 28 13.67 6.48 -9.76
C GLY A 28 12.69 6.23 -8.60
N ILE A 29 11.69 5.37 -8.77
CA ILE A 29 10.82 4.95 -7.68
C ILE A 29 11.52 3.87 -6.86
N LYS A 30 11.62 4.11 -5.56
CA LYS A 30 12.18 3.15 -4.60
C LYS A 30 11.11 2.19 -4.13
N THR A 31 11.44 0.90 -4.09
CA THR A 31 10.62 -0.11 -3.43
C THR A 31 10.73 0.04 -1.92
N LEU A 32 9.62 -0.18 -1.21
CA LEU A 32 9.56 -0.14 0.24
C LEU A 32 9.29 -1.55 0.76
N GLU A 33 10.32 -2.18 1.32
CA GLU A 33 10.21 -3.52 1.89
C GLU A 33 9.49 -3.46 3.24
N VAL A 34 8.70 -4.50 3.55
CA VAL A 34 8.07 -4.67 4.85
C VAL A 34 9.10 -5.25 5.82
N SER A 35 9.33 -4.58 6.96
CA SER A 35 10.24 -5.10 7.98
C SER A 35 9.58 -6.18 8.84
N GLU A 36 10.40 -7.01 9.48
CA GLU A 36 9.92 -8.01 10.45
C GLU A 36 9.18 -7.36 11.62
N ASP A 37 9.62 -6.18 12.07
CA ASP A 37 8.93 -5.42 13.11
C ASP A 37 7.54 -4.98 12.65
N GLU A 38 7.41 -4.46 11.43
CA GLU A 38 6.12 -4.08 10.85
C GLU A 38 5.18 -5.29 10.72
N ALA A 39 5.70 -6.40 10.19
CA ALA A 39 4.93 -7.63 10.01
C ALA A 39 4.52 -8.27 11.34
N SER A 40 5.38 -8.22 12.37
CA SER A 40 5.09 -8.80 13.67
C SER A 40 4.20 -7.90 14.54
N THR A 41 4.20 -6.58 14.32
CA THR A 41 3.45 -5.62 15.14
C THR A 41 2.15 -5.11 14.51
N PHE A 42 1.84 -5.44 13.25
CA PHE A 42 0.66 -4.91 12.56
C PHE A 42 -0.67 -5.19 13.28
N TYR A 43 -0.72 -6.27 14.08
CA TYR A 43 -1.89 -6.62 14.89
C TYR A 43 -2.28 -5.51 15.88
N LYS A 44 -1.33 -4.65 16.29
CA LYS A 44 -1.54 -3.54 17.23
C LYS A 44 -2.41 -2.42 16.65
N LEU A 45 -2.44 -2.25 15.33
CA LEU A 45 -3.29 -1.25 14.68
C LEU A 45 -4.75 -1.70 14.70
N PRO A 46 -5.72 -1.03 15.34
CA PRO A 46 -7.08 -1.57 15.44
C PRO A 46 -7.73 -1.85 14.08
N THR A 47 -8.45 -2.97 13.96
CA THR A 47 -9.20 -3.29 12.74
C THR A 47 -10.46 -2.44 12.65
N ILE A 48 -10.51 -1.54 11.67
CA ILE A 48 -11.73 -0.81 11.31
C ILE A 48 -12.43 -1.57 10.18
N LYS A 49 -13.74 -1.83 10.33
CA LYS A 49 -14.69 -2.51 9.40
C LYS A 49 -14.11 -3.02 8.07
N HIS A 50 -14.16 -4.34 7.85
CA HIS A 50 -13.94 -5.02 6.56
C HIS A 50 -12.79 -4.45 5.71
N LYS A 51 -11.67 -4.15 6.35
CA LYS A 51 -10.48 -3.67 5.64
C LYS A 51 -9.60 -4.84 5.25
N ASP A 52 -9.10 -4.79 4.02
CA ASP A 52 -8.17 -5.77 3.50
C ASP A 52 -6.89 -5.81 4.37
N PRO A 53 -6.36 -7.00 4.71
CA PRO A 53 -5.18 -7.12 5.55
C PRO A 53 -3.94 -6.46 4.94
N PHE A 54 -3.81 -6.42 3.60
CA PHE A 54 -2.70 -5.76 2.92
C PHE A 54 -2.83 -4.23 3.01
N ASP A 55 -4.03 -3.66 2.86
CA ASP A 55 -4.26 -2.23 3.07
C ASP A 55 -3.90 -1.80 4.49
N ARG A 56 -4.24 -2.64 5.48
CA ARG A 56 -3.89 -2.38 6.89
C ARG A 56 -2.39 -2.46 7.13
N LEU A 57 -1.69 -3.38 6.46
CA LEU A 57 -0.23 -3.47 6.53
C LEU A 57 0.45 -2.22 5.93
N ILE A 58 -0.03 -1.73 4.78
CA ILE A 58 0.47 -0.49 4.16
C ILE A 58 0.28 0.71 5.10
N ILE A 59 -0.88 0.81 5.74
CA ILE A 59 -1.16 1.87 6.72
C ILE A 59 -0.24 1.77 7.93
N TRP A 60 -0.03 0.56 8.46
CA TRP A 60 0.86 0.34 9.59
C TRP A 60 2.29 0.76 9.28
N GLN A 61 2.80 0.39 8.10
CA GLN A 61 4.10 0.81 7.62
C GLN A 61 4.19 2.34 7.46
N ALA A 62 3.17 2.99 6.90
CA ALA A 62 3.13 4.44 6.75
C ALA A 62 3.18 5.17 8.11
N ILE A 63 2.45 4.66 9.10
CA ILE A 63 2.46 5.19 10.48
C ILE A 63 3.84 5.02 11.12
N ASN A 64 4.40 3.79 11.10
CA ASN A 64 5.69 3.50 11.74
C ASN A 64 6.85 4.27 11.12
N ARG A 65 6.82 4.49 9.79
CA ARG A 65 7.86 5.23 9.07
C ARG A 65 7.58 6.72 8.94
N ASN A 66 6.48 7.23 9.51
CA ASN A 66 6.06 8.63 9.42
C ASN A 66 5.97 9.14 7.95
N ILE A 67 5.48 8.29 7.06
CA ILE A 67 5.31 8.58 5.63
C ILE A 67 3.86 9.01 5.38
N THR A 68 3.66 9.96 4.45
CA THR A 68 2.31 10.34 4.01
C THR A 68 1.83 9.39 2.93
N LEU A 69 0.71 8.73 3.18
CA LEU A 69 0.05 7.85 2.21
C LEU A 69 -0.77 8.69 1.21
N ILE A 70 -0.62 8.45 -0.08
CA ILE A 70 -1.47 9.07 -1.10
C ILE A 70 -2.50 8.03 -1.52
N SER A 71 -3.79 8.28 -1.26
CA SER A 71 -4.85 7.33 -1.62
C SER A 71 -6.22 8.01 -1.69
N LYS A 72 -6.94 7.75 -2.78
CA LYS A 72 -8.33 8.18 -3.01
C LYS A 72 -9.36 7.34 -2.24
N ASP A 73 -8.93 6.30 -1.53
CA ASP A 73 -9.83 5.49 -0.71
C ASP A 73 -10.11 6.18 0.63
N ARG A 74 -11.30 6.77 0.74
CA ARG A 74 -11.80 7.43 1.96
C ARG A 74 -11.81 6.52 3.18
N LYS A 75 -11.89 5.20 3.01
CA LYS A 75 -11.81 4.23 4.14
C LYS A 75 -10.42 4.19 4.77
N MET A 76 -9.40 4.75 4.12
CA MET A 76 -8.07 4.92 4.70
C MET A 76 -8.02 6.10 5.68
N SER A 77 -8.82 7.15 5.45
CA SER A 77 -8.89 8.32 6.32
C SER A 77 -9.37 7.98 7.75
N ASP A 78 -10.13 6.90 7.94
CA ASP A 78 -10.54 6.41 9.27
C ASP A 78 -9.35 6.10 10.20
N TYR A 79 -8.15 5.89 9.64
CA TYR A 79 -6.93 5.61 10.40
C TYR A 79 -6.14 6.88 10.75
N GLN A 80 -6.58 8.08 10.34
CA GLN A 80 -5.93 9.35 10.74
C GLN A 80 -5.90 9.50 12.27
N LYS A 81 -6.95 9.04 12.97
CA LYS A 81 -7.01 9.02 14.44
C LYS A 81 -5.96 8.11 15.10
N PHE A 82 -5.36 7.20 14.34
CA PHE A 82 -4.28 6.32 14.77
C PHE A 82 -2.90 6.80 14.28
N GLY A 83 -2.81 8.04 13.78
CA GLY A 83 -1.54 8.66 13.35
C GLY A 83 -1.25 8.56 11.86
N LEU A 84 -2.16 8.02 11.04
CA LEU A 84 -1.96 8.00 9.59
C LEU A 84 -1.99 9.42 9.01
N LYS A 85 -0.93 9.78 8.28
CA LYS A 85 -0.94 10.96 7.40
C LYS A 85 -1.40 10.53 6.02
N ILE A 86 -2.46 11.16 5.50
CA ILE A 86 -3.02 10.83 4.19
C ILE A 86 -3.23 12.10 3.36
N LEU A 87 -2.98 11.99 2.06
CA LEU A 87 -3.25 13.01 1.06
C LEU A 87 -4.13 12.44 -0.05
N TRP A 88 -4.97 13.30 -0.64
CA TRP A 88 -5.88 12.97 -1.75
C TRP A 88 -7.03 12.01 -1.37
N THR A 89 -7.83 12.37 -0.37
CA THR A 89 -9.04 11.64 0.08
C THR A 89 -10.31 11.98 -0.70
#